data_AF-A0AB39XIK9-F1
#
_entry.id   AF-A0AB39XIK9-F1
#
_cell.length_a   1.000
_cell.length_b   1.000
_cell.length_c   1.000
_cell.angle_alpha   90.00
_cell.angle_beta   90.00
_cell.angle_gamma   90.00
#
_symmetry.space_group_name_H-M   'P 1'
#
loop_
_entity.id
_entity.type
_entity.pdbx_description
1 polymer ?
#
loop_
_entity_poly.entity_id
_entity_poly.type
_entity_poly.pdbx_seq_one_letter_code
_entity_poly.pdbx_strand_id
1 'polypeptide(L)'
;MRKLALFALLAAMPALASAALAFDNGQYDNVAPDIRAWFKSVMAPNGVPCCDISDGHRTDYDVRNGAYWVPIEGQWMAVPDRAVIRDRGNPVGQAVVWYVHHRGAIIISCFVPADAV
;
A
#
# COMPACT_ATOMS: atom_id res chain seq x y z
N MET A 1 -16.58 -16.81 -45.35
CA MET A 1 -17.57 -16.30 -44.36
C MET A 1 -17.17 -16.57 -42.90
N ARG A 2 -16.73 -17.77 -42.50
CA ARG A 2 -16.26 -18.08 -41.12
C ARG A 2 -15.09 -17.22 -40.62
N LYS A 3 -14.11 -16.91 -41.48
CA LYS A 3 -12.95 -16.06 -41.13
C LYS A 3 -13.33 -14.60 -40.87
N LEU A 4 -14.26 -14.04 -41.66
CA LEU A 4 -14.77 -12.68 -41.49
C LEU A 4 -15.57 -12.51 -40.18
N ALA A 5 -16.31 -13.55 -39.77
CA ALA A 5 -17.01 -13.54 -38.49
C ALA A 5 -16.05 -13.54 -37.28
N LEU A 6 -14.93 -14.29 -37.36
CA LEU A 6 -13.89 -14.26 -36.32
C LEU A 6 -13.23 -12.88 -36.20
N PHE A 7 -12.93 -12.21 -37.33
CA PHE A 7 -12.35 -10.85 -37.31
C PHE A 7 -13.33 -9.81 -36.76
N ALA A 8 -14.63 -9.95 -37.02
CA ALA A 8 -15.66 -9.08 -36.45
C ALA A 8 -15.82 -9.27 -34.93
N LEU A 9 -15.69 -10.50 -34.42
CA LEU A 9 -15.74 -10.81 -32.99
C LEU A 9 -14.51 -10.28 -32.22
N LEU A 10 -13.32 -10.28 -32.83
CA LEU A 10 -12.09 -9.73 -32.25
C LEU A 10 -12.06 -8.18 -32.23
N ALA A 11 -12.70 -7.53 -33.21
CA ALA A 11 -12.76 -6.07 -33.30
C ALA A 11 -13.74 -5.41 -32.29
N ALA A 12 -14.63 -6.19 -31.66
CA ALA A 12 -15.62 -5.69 -30.70
C ALA A 12 -15.12 -5.65 -29.23
N MET A 13 -13.92 -6.16 -28.94
CA MET A 13 -13.37 -6.23 -27.58
C MET A 13 -12.60 -4.99 -27.04
N PRO A 14 -12.24 -3.92 -27.78
CA PRO A 14 -11.41 -2.87 -27.19
C PRO A 14 -12.13 -1.84 -26.29
N ALA A 15 -13.45 -1.95 -26.02
CA ALA A 15 -14.23 -0.90 -25.35
C ALA A 15 -14.66 -1.17 -23.90
N LEU A 16 -14.07 -2.15 -23.21
CA LEU A 16 -14.44 -2.52 -21.82
C LEU A 16 -13.33 -2.24 -20.79
N ALA A 17 -12.39 -1.35 -21.09
CA ALA A 17 -11.49 -0.80 -20.08
C ALA A 17 -12.16 0.41 -19.40
N SER A 18 -13.23 0.18 -18.63
CA SER A 18 -13.72 1.21 -17.71
C SER A 18 -12.65 1.47 -16.67
N ALA A 19 -12.30 2.74 -16.45
CA ALA A 19 -11.52 3.12 -15.27
C ALA A 19 -12.27 2.61 -14.03
N ALA A 20 -11.63 1.71 -13.27
CA ALA A 20 -12.18 1.27 -12.00
C ALA A 20 -12.10 2.46 -11.04
N LEU A 21 -13.23 3.08 -10.74
CA LEU A 21 -13.32 4.08 -9.69
C LEU A 21 -13.30 3.32 -8.36
N ALA A 22 -12.26 3.51 -7.56
CA ALA A 22 -12.26 3.06 -6.18
C ALA A 22 -13.39 3.81 -5.44
N PHE A 23 -14.32 3.06 -4.83
CA PHE A 23 -15.42 3.60 -4.05
C PHE A 23 -15.03 3.61 -2.57
N ASP A 24 -14.95 4.79 -1.97
CA ASP A 24 -14.78 4.96 -0.52
C ASP A 24 -16.16 4.85 0.14
N ASN A 25 -16.33 3.96 1.11
CA ASN A 25 -17.61 3.77 1.81
C ASN A 25 -17.85 4.85 2.88
N GLY A 26 -17.00 5.90 2.93
CA GLY A 26 -17.07 6.98 3.91
C GLY A 26 -16.52 6.59 5.28
N GLN A 27 -15.89 5.41 5.40
CA GLN A 27 -15.33 4.94 6.68
C GLN A 27 -14.22 5.86 7.21
N TYR A 28 -13.65 6.71 6.35
CA TYR A 28 -12.60 7.67 6.69
C TYR A 28 -13.06 9.14 6.65
N ASP A 29 -14.35 9.44 6.52
CA ASP A 29 -14.85 10.83 6.40
C ASP A 29 -14.51 11.70 7.62
N ASN A 30 -14.48 11.09 8.80
CA ASN A 30 -14.13 11.76 10.06
C ASN A 30 -12.62 11.85 10.34
N VAL A 31 -11.77 11.33 9.45
CA VAL A 31 -10.31 11.48 9.55
C VAL A 31 -9.90 12.87 9.04
N ALA A 32 -8.92 13.50 9.68
CA ALA A 32 -8.45 14.81 9.24
C ALA A 32 -7.97 14.75 7.76
N PRO A 33 -8.31 15.73 6.91
CA PRO A 33 -8.04 15.66 5.46
C PRO A 33 -6.55 15.51 5.11
N ASP A 34 -5.67 16.14 5.88
CA ASP A 34 -4.22 16.08 5.76
C ASP A 34 -3.68 14.67 6.05
N ILE A 35 -4.20 13.99 7.07
CA ILE A 35 -3.85 12.60 7.37
C ILE A 35 -4.27 11.69 6.22
N ARG A 36 -5.49 11.83 5.69
CA ARG A 36 -5.94 11.04 4.53
C ARG A 36 -5.07 11.29 3.29
N ALA A 37 -4.74 12.55 3.02
CA ALA A 37 -3.89 12.92 1.91
C ALA A 37 -2.48 12.33 2.08
N TRP A 38 -1.94 12.33 3.30
CA TRP A 38 -0.66 11.70 3.61
C TRP A 38 -0.69 10.21 3.28
N PHE A 39 -1.66 9.45 3.78
CA PHE A 39 -1.82 8.01 3.49
C PHE A 39 -1.87 7.72 1.98
N LYS A 40 -2.62 8.52 1.21
CA LYS A 40 -2.72 8.39 -0.26
C LYS A 40 -1.41 8.73 -0.99
N SER A 41 -0.50 9.44 -0.33
CA SER A 41 0.71 9.96 -0.94
C SER A 41 1.97 9.15 -0.63
N VAL A 42 1.90 8.23 0.34
CA VAL A 42 3.03 7.35 0.69
C VAL A 42 3.20 6.33 -0.44
N MET A 43 4.40 6.29 -1.02
CA MET A 43 4.71 5.45 -2.17
C MET A 43 5.67 4.33 -1.77
N ALA A 44 5.36 3.11 -2.17
CA ALA A 44 6.30 2.01 -2.07
C ALA A 44 7.47 2.20 -3.06
N PRO A 45 8.62 1.53 -2.83
CA PRO A 45 9.82 1.68 -3.68
C PRO A 45 9.63 1.30 -5.15
N ASN A 46 8.60 0.52 -5.44
CA ASN A 46 8.23 0.13 -6.80
C ASN A 46 7.36 1.20 -7.51
N GLY A 47 7.12 2.35 -6.88
CA GLY A 47 6.31 3.44 -7.44
C GLY A 47 4.80 3.22 -7.33
N VAL A 48 4.34 2.25 -6.54
CA VAL A 48 2.91 2.02 -6.27
C VAL A 48 2.55 2.65 -4.92
N PRO A 49 1.42 3.37 -4.79
CA PRO A 49 0.97 3.87 -3.49
C PRO A 49 0.83 2.74 -2.47
N CYS A 50 1.30 2.94 -1.24
CA CYS A 50 1.21 1.91 -0.20
C CYS A 50 -0.25 1.53 0.09
N CYS A 51 -1.13 2.53 0.07
CA CYS A 51 -2.56 2.40 0.26
C CYS A 51 -3.29 1.64 -0.87
N ASP A 52 -2.67 1.47 -2.05
CA ASP A 52 -3.26 0.71 -3.16
C ASP A 52 -3.00 -0.80 -3.02
N ILE A 53 -2.03 -1.19 -2.19
CA ILE A 53 -1.61 -2.59 -1.99
C ILE A 53 -2.25 -3.18 -0.72
N SER A 54 -2.23 -2.42 0.39
CA SER A 54 -2.80 -2.84 1.67
C SER A 54 -3.22 -1.64 2.51
N ASP A 55 -3.98 -1.90 3.56
CA ASP A 55 -4.22 -0.91 4.61
C ASP A 55 -2.93 -0.66 5.41
N GLY A 56 -2.82 0.53 5.99
CA GLY A 56 -1.73 0.89 6.89
C GLY A 56 -2.12 0.65 8.34
N HIS A 57 -1.24 -0.02 9.07
CA HIS A 57 -1.45 -0.39 10.47
C HIS A 57 -0.52 0.42 11.37
N ARG A 58 -1.10 1.15 12.31
CA ARG A 58 -0.32 1.75 13.41
C ARG A 58 0.36 0.62 14.18
N THR A 59 1.64 0.78 14.50
CA THR A 59 2.43 -0.26 15.12
C THR A 59 3.51 0.31 16.03
N ASP A 60 3.92 -0.49 17.00
CA ASP A 60 5.16 -0.26 17.73
C ASP A 60 6.34 -0.76 16.89
N TYR A 61 7.56 -0.32 17.22
CA TYR A 61 8.75 -0.86 16.58
C TYR A 61 9.94 -0.89 17.55
N ASP A 62 10.90 -1.72 17.21
CA ASP A 62 12.21 -1.79 17.85
C ASP A 62 13.31 -1.57 16.80
N VAL A 63 14.48 -1.09 17.22
CA VAL A 63 15.63 -0.90 16.33
C VAL A 63 16.74 -1.83 16.79
N ARG A 64 17.01 -2.87 16.00
CA ARG A 64 18.01 -3.90 16.32
C ARG A 64 19.10 -3.86 15.27
N ASN A 65 20.32 -3.55 15.70
CA ASN A 65 21.49 -3.46 14.81
C ASN A 65 21.26 -2.53 13.58
N GLY A 66 20.53 -1.41 13.79
CA GLY A 66 20.22 -0.45 12.73
C GLY A 66 19.03 -0.81 11.83
N ALA A 67 18.43 -1.99 11.98
CA ALA A 67 17.23 -2.39 11.26
C ALA A 67 15.98 -2.19 12.13
N TYR A 68 14.88 -1.77 11.51
CA TYR A 68 13.57 -1.70 12.16
C TYR A 68 12.96 -3.10 12.28
N TRP A 69 12.31 -3.36 13.40
CA TRP A 69 11.52 -4.56 13.65
C TRP A 69 10.13 -4.17 14.10
N VAL A 70 9.12 -4.82 13.53
CA VAL A 70 7.71 -4.53 13.81
C VAL A 70 6.99 -5.82 14.22
N PRO A 71 6.08 -5.76 15.21
CA PRO A 71 5.24 -6.89 15.54
C PRO A 71 4.11 -6.99 14.51
N ILE A 72 4.06 -8.12 13.81
CA ILE A 72 2.97 -8.47 12.89
C ILE A 72 2.48 -9.86 13.31
N GLU A 73 1.20 -9.96 13.65
CA GLU A 73 0.56 -11.24 14.02
C GLU A 73 1.28 -12.01 15.13
N GLY A 74 1.78 -11.28 16.13
CA GLY A 74 2.49 -11.83 17.28
C GLY A 74 3.95 -12.19 17.02
N GLN A 75 4.46 -11.96 15.80
CA GLN A 75 5.85 -12.21 15.45
C GLN A 75 6.58 -10.90 15.16
N TRP A 76 7.80 -10.77 15.71
CA TRP A 76 8.67 -9.64 15.37
C TRP A 76 9.34 -9.92 14.02
N MET A 77 9.10 -9.03 13.06
CA MET A 77 9.64 -9.13 11.71
C MET A 77 10.57 -7.97 11.42
N ALA A 78 11.72 -8.26 10.82
CA ALA A 78 12.61 -7.23 10.30
C ALA A 78 11.95 -6.52 9.12
N VAL A 79 11.92 -5.20 9.15
CA VAL A 79 11.50 -4.36 8.03
C VAL A 79 12.62 -4.36 7.00
N PRO A 80 12.37 -4.75 5.74
CA PRO A 80 13.38 -4.63 4.69
C PRO A 80 13.76 -3.16 4.50
N ASP A 81 15.06 -2.85 4.39
CA ASP A 81 15.55 -1.46 4.26
C ASP A 81 14.85 -0.68 3.15
N ARG A 82 14.60 -1.35 2.02
CA ARG A 82 13.89 -0.75 0.88
C ARG A 82 12.48 -0.28 1.27
N ALA A 83 11.79 -0.95 2.19
CA ALA A 83 10.44 -0.62 2.59
C ALA A 83 10.36 0.56 3.57
N VAL A 84 11.49 1.04 4.10
CA VAL A 84 11.55 2.18 5.03
C VAL A 84 11.39 3.48 4.24
N ILE A 85 10.38 4.28 4.59
CA ILE A 85 10.03 5.53 3.91
C ILE A 85 10.21 6.70 4.88
N ARG A 86 10.91 7.74 4.43
CA ARG A 86 11.28 8.92 5.25
C ARG A 86 11.15 10.27 4.53
N ASP A 87 10.67 10.31 3.30
CA ASP A 87 10.69 11.49 2.44
C ASP A 87 9.47 12.43 2.61
N ARG A 88 8.49 12.07 3.45
CA ARG A 88 7.19 12.78 3.58
C ARG A 88 6.77 13.06 5.02
N GLY A 89 7.66 12.81 5.99
CA GLY A 89 7.32 12.85 7.42
C GLY A 89 6.25 11.84 7.85
N ASN A 90 5.83 11.92 9.11
CA ASN A 90 4.75 11.10 9.66
C ASN A 90 3.82 11.90 10.58
N PRO A 91 2.67 12.40 10.08
CA PRO A 91 1.73 13.20 10.85
C PRO A 91 0.86 12.34 11.80
N VAL A 92 0.96 11.00 11.73
CA VAL A 92 0.20 10.09 12.60
C VAL A 92 0.74 10.09 14.04
N GLY A 93 2.02 10.44 14.22
CA GLY A 93 2.69 10.43 15.53
C GLY A 93 3.01 9.03 16.06
N GLN A 94 2.74 7.99 15.27
CA GLN A 94 3.06 6.58 15.55
C GLN A 94 3.58 5.93 14.26
N ALA A 95 4.40 4.88 14.38
CA ALA A 95 4.87 4.18 13.20
C ALA A 95 3.70 3.49 12.49
N VAL A 96 3.79 3.40 11.16
CA VAL A 96 2.78 2.77 10.33
C VAL A 96 3.45 1.74 9.43
N VAL A 97 2.90 0.52 9.41
CA VAL A 97 3.37 -0.58 8.57
C VAL A 97 2.28 -1.01 7.59
N TRP A 98 2.67 -1.27 6.36
CA TRP A 98 1.84 -1.86 5.31
C TRP A 98 2.42 -3.22 4.97
N TYR A 99 1.58 -4.24 4.94
CA TYR A 99 2.00 -5.59 4.61
C TYR A 99 0.88 -6.36 3.92
N VAL A 100 1.28 -7.37 3.15
CA VAL A 100 0.36 -8.30 2.50
C VAL A 100 0.73 -9.74 2.79
N HIS A 101 -0.27 -10.61 2.70
CA HIS A 101 -0.06 -12.05 2.66
C HIS A 101 0.14 -12.50 1.21
N HIS A 102 1.33 -12.98 0.89
CA HIS A 102 1.63 -13.54 -0.42
C HIS A 102 2.20 -14.94 -0.27
N ARG A 103 1.50 -15.94 -0.82
CA ARG A 103 1.91 -17.36 -0.79
C ARG A 103 2.21 -17.87 0.64
N GLY A 104 1.43 -17.43 1.62
CA GLY A 104 1.58 -17.84 3.03
C GLY A 104 2.69 -17.10 3.79
N ALA A 105 3.36 -16.13 3.17
CA ALA A 105 4.34 -15.28 3.84
C ALA A 105 3.82 -13.84 3.96
N ILE A 106 4.20 -13.16 5.05
CA ILE A 106 3.98 -11.73 5.23
C ILE A 106 5.09 -10.97 4.49
N ILE A 107 4.69 -10.05 3.62
CA ILE A 107 5.59 -9.15 2.90
C ILE A 107 5.30 -7.73 3.35
N ILE A 108 6.26 -7.11 4.03
CA ILE A 108 6.21 -5.68 4.37
C ILE A 108 6.50 -4.88 3.10
N SER A 109 5.50 -4.13 2.63
CA SER A 109 5.58 -3.29 1.42
C SER A 109 6.07 -1.88 1.75
N CYS A 110 5.62 -1.32 2.88
CA CYS A 110 5.99 0.01 3.34
C CYS A 110 6.08 0.06 4.87
N PHE A 111 6.96 0.92 5.37
CA PHE A 111 7.08 1.24 6.78
C PHE A 111 7.51 2.70 6.93
N VAL A 112 6.72 3.48 7.68
CA VAL A 112 7.10 4.84 8.06
C VAL A 112 7.31 4.85 9.58
N PRO A 113 8.52 5.15 10.08
CA PRO A 113 8.76 5.23 11.52
C PRO A 113 8.05 6.45 12.12
N ALA A 114 7.85 6.43 13.44
CA ALA A 114 7.19 7.54 14.15
C ALA A 114 7.98 8.86 14.09
N ASP A 115 9.30 8.77 13.93
CA ASP A 115 10.23 9.90 13.90
C ASP A 115 10.56 10.39 12.48
N ALA A 116 9.84 9.91 11.46
CA ALA A 116 10.03 10.42 10.11
C ALA A 116 9.66 11.91 10.06
N VAL A 117 10.62 12.73 9.65
CA VAL A 117 10.51 14.20 9.55
C VAL A 117 10.26 14.61 8.11
#